data_AF-A0A522W9V1-F1
#
_entry.id   AF-A0A522W9V1-F1
#
_cell.length_a   1.000
_cell.length_b   1.000
_cell.length_c   1.000
_cell.angle_alpha   90.00
_cell.angle_beta   90.00
_cell.angle_gamma   90.00
#
_symmetry.space_group_name_H-M   'P 1'
#
loop_
_entity.id
_entity.type
_entity.pdbx_description
1 polymer ?
#
loop_
_entity_poly.entity_id
_entity_poly.type
_entity_poly.pdbx_seq_one_letter_code
_entity_poly.pdbx_strand_id
1 'polypeptide(L)'
;MAIRYPLSAKRGITLIELLIAISLVGMIVLAIVAVDVASRRFVNTSDFEARAQNQIAPTLDMIAKDVSLAIGNVRADSGICKDSDPTPCNITTSVVSQNIRSRIDRNSNPTPGNYSDDTWVGYRYNSTGSIIQRRECASNTWATCPTNWDTIATSIVDPTNFTISLDGSVRMVISARLPERDSTAVTLETTVFPRGNSAN
;
A
#
# COMPACT_ATOMS: atom_id res chain seq x y z
N MET A 1 70.03 -31.50 -51.67
CA MET A 1 69.31 -30.52 -50.82
C MET A 1 67.84 -30.92 -50.81
N ALA A 2 67.37 -31.60 -49.76
CA ALA A 2 65.99 -32.11 -49.69
C ALA A 2 65.16 -31.18 -48.80
N ILE A 3 64.18 -30.52 -49.39
CA ILE A 3 63.22 -29.64 -48.69
C ILE A 3 62.17 -30.54 -48.04
N ARG A 4 62.20 -30.64 -46.71
CA ARG A 4 61.13 -31.30 -45.93
C ARG A 4 60.02 -30.29 -45.67
N TYR A 5 58.85 -30.53 -46.24
CA TYR A 5 57.62 -29.81 -45.86
C TYR A 5 57.09 -30.40 -44.55
N PRO A 6 56.77 -29.59 -43.51
CA PRO A 6 56.12 -30.11 -42.33
C PRO A 6 54.67 -30.48 -42.67
N LEU A 7 54.34 -31.77 -42.53
CA LEU A 7 52.98 -32.27 -42.61
C LEU A 7 52.15 -31.64 -41.47
N SER A 8 51.17 -30.82 -41.84
CA SER A 8 50.16 -30.30 -40.92
C SER A 8 49.38 -31.48 -40.32
N ALA A 9 49.59 -31.73 -39.04
CA ALA A 9 48.89 -32.78 -38.31
C ALA A 9 47.41 -32.40 -38.20
N LYS A 10 46.56 -33.00 -39.03
CA LYS A 10 45.10 -32.95 -38.85
C LYS A 10 44.75 -33.68 -37.56
N ARG A 11 44.60 -32.94 -36.46
CA ARG A 11 44.03 -33.45 -35.20
C ARG A 11 42.58 -33.85 -35.45
N GLY A 12 42.30 -35.15 -35.49
CA GLY A 12 40.95 -35.67 -35.48
C GLY A 12 40.30 -35.37 -34.13
N ILE A 13 39.11 -34.78 -34.15
CA ILE A 13 38.29 -34.58 -32.95
C ILE A 13 38.01 -35.96 -32.34
N THR A 14 38.34 -36.14 -31.07
CA THR A 14 38.08 -37.41 -30.40
C THR A 14 36.60 -37.54 -30.04
N LEU A 15 36.03 -38.74 -30.08
CA LEU A 15 34.61 -38.98 -29.80
C LEU A 15 34.19 -38.47 -28.40
N ILE A 16 35.11 -38.54 -27.43
CA ILE A 16 34.93 -38.03 -26.07
C ILE A 16 34.82 -36.51 -26.05
N GLU A 17 35.66 -35.81 -26.81
CA GLU A 17 35.64 -34.34 -26.92
C GLU A 17 34.31 -33.86 -27.51
N LEU A 18 33.77 -34.57 -28.51
CA LEU A 18 32.46 -34.28 -29.08
C LEU A 18 31.32 -34.51 -28.07
N LEU A 19 31.40 -35.57 -27.26
CA LEU A 19 30.38 -35.90 -26.25
C LEU A 19 30.34 -34.83 -25.14
N ILE A 20 31.51 -34.39 -24.67
CA ILE A 20 31.63 -33.31 -23.68
C ILE A 20 31.11 -32.00 -24.28
N ALA A 21 31.42 -31.69 -25.55
CA ALA A 21 30.92 -30.49 -26.19
C ALA A 21 29.38 -30.45 -26.26
N ILE A 22 28.74 -31.57 -26.66
CA ILE A 22 27.27 -31.64 -26.76
C ILE A 22 26.59 -31.52 -25.38
N SER A 23 27.14 -32.16 -24.34
CA SER A 23 26.59 -32.05 -22.99
C SER A 23 26.70 -30.63 -22.44
N LEU A 24 27.83 -29.95 -22.72
CA LEU A 24 28.06 -28.56 -22.31
C LEU A 24 27.11 -27.60 -23.03
N VAL A 25 26.92 -27.77 -24.35
CA VAL A 25 25.92 -27.00 -25.11
C VAL A 25 24.50 -27.25 -24.59
N GLY A 26 24.15 -28.50 -24.27
CA GLY A 26 22.86 -28.84 -23.68
C GLY A 26 22.61 -28.13 -22.35
N MET A 27 23.61 -28.09 -21.47
CA MET A 27 23.54 -27.34 -20.21
C MET A 27 23.38 -25.83 -20.44
N ILE A 28 24.07 -25.25 -21.43
CA ILE A 28 23.94 -23.83 -21.77
C ILE A 28 22.50 -23.52 -22.23
N VAL A 29 21.92 -24.35 -23.09
CA VAL A 29 20.54 -24.15 -23.57
C VAL A 29 19.54 -24.24 -22.42
N LEU A 30 19.68 -25.23 -21.52
CA LEU A 30 18.82 -25.34 -20.34
C LEU A 30 18.95 -24.13 -19.42
N ALA A 31 20.16 -23.62 -19.22
CA ALA A 31 20.39 -22.42 -18.43
C ALA A 31 19.71 -21.20 -19.05
N ILE A 32 19.79 -21.02 -20.37
CA ILE A 32 19.13 -19.90 -21.08
C ILE A 32 17.61 -20.00 -20.91
N VAL A 33 17.02 -21.19 -21.09
CA VAL A 33 15.56 -21.39 -20.93
C VAL A 33 15.12 -21.12 -19.49
N ALA A 34 15.88 -21.57 -18.50
CA ALA A 34 15.57 -21.31 -17.09
C ALA A 34 15.61 -19.80 -16.78
N VAL A 35 16.60 -19.08 -17.30
CA VAL A 35 16.72 -17.63 -17.16
C VAL A 35 15.58 -16.89 -17.85
N ASP A 36 15.18 -17.29 -19.07
CA ASP A 36 14.05 -16.67 -19.78
C ASP A 36 12.74 -16.82 -18.99
N VAL A 37 12.45 -18.04 -18.50
CA VAL A 37 11.25 -18.29 -17.69
C VAL A 37 11.29 -17.49 -16.39
N ALA A 38 12.42 -17.47 -15.70
CA ALA A 38 12.58 -16.70 -14.47
C ALA A 38 12.42 -15.19 -14.71
N SER A 39 13.02 -14.68 -15.79
CA SER A 39 12.94 -13.26 -16.17
C SER A 39 11.50 -12.84 -16.45
N ARG A 40 10.74 -13.62 -17.22
CA ARG A 40 9.33 -13.32 -17.51
C ARG A 40 8.47 -13.32 -16.24
N ARG A 41 8.69 -14.27 -15.33
CA ARG A 41 7.99 -14.30 -14.05
C ARG A 41 8.31 -13.06 -13.22
N PHE A 42 9.58 -12.69 -13.13
CA PHE A 42 10.02 -11.52 -12.38
C PHE A 42 9.41 -10.22 -12.93
N VAL A 43 9.41 -10.04 -14.26
CA VAL A 43 8.80 -8.86 -14.90
C VAL A 43 7.30 -8.81 -14.63
N ASN A 44 6.59 -9.93 -14.81
CA ASN A 44 5.15 -9.99 -14.55
C ASN A 44 4.81 -9.66 -13.09
N THR A 45 5.52 -10.26 -12.13
CA THR A 45 5.31 -9.97 -10.71
C THR A 45 5.58 -8.50 -10.39
N SER A 46 6.68 -7.94 -10.91
CA SER A 46 7.01 -6.53 -10.71
C SER A 46 5.93 -5.60 -11.29
N ASP A 47 5.41 -5.92 -12.48
CA ASP A 47 4.33 -5.15 -13.12
C ASP A 47 3.04 -5.21 -12.29
N PHE A 48 2.69 -6.37 -11.72
CA PHE A 48 1.52 -6.51 -10.85
C PHE A 48 1.70 -5.74 -9.55
N GLU A 49 2.87 -5.80 -8.92
CA GLU A 49 3.17 -5.07 -7.70
C GLU A 49 3.10 -3.55 -7.93
N ALA A 50 3.70 -3.07 -9.02
CA ALA A 50 3.66 -1.65 -9.38
C ALA A 50 2.22 -1.17 -9.62
N ARG A 51 1.39 -1.98 -10.30
CA ARG A 51 -0.03 -1.67 -10.51
C ARG A 51 -0.83 -1.66 -9.21
N ALA A 52 -0.63 -2.65 -8.33
CA ALA A 52 -1.27 -2.68 -7.02
C ALA A 52 -0.89 -1.44 -6.21
N GLN A 53 0.41 -1.11 -6.15
CA GLN A 53 0.93 0.08 -5.48
C GLN A 53 0.31 1.37 -6.02
N ASN A 54 0.22 1.51 -7.34
CA ASN A 54 -0.40 2.67 -7.99
C ASN A 54 -1.90 2.82 -7.67
N GLN A 55 -2.60 1.72 -7.36
CA GLN A 55 -4.00 1.78 -6.93
C GLN A 55 -4.16 2.24 -5.48
N ILE A 56 -3.32 1.74 -4.56
CA ILE A 56 -3.45 2.06 -3.13
C ILE A 56 -2.71 3.30 -2.67
N ALA A 57 -1.63 3.72 -3.35
CA ALA A 57 -0.85 4.88 -2.95
C ALA A 57 -1.68 6.19 -2.92
N PRO A 58 -2.53 6.51 -3.93
CA PRO A 58 -3.37 7.70 -3.89
C PRO A 58 -4.41 7.65 -2.77
N THR A 59 -4.92 6.45 -2.45
CA THR A 59 -5.87 6.25 -1.34
C THR A 59 -5.18 6.51 0.00
N LEU A 60 -3.98 5.97 0.18
CA LEU A 60 -3.20 6.20 1.39
C LEU A 60 -2.85 7.69 1.56
N ASP A 61 -2.45 8.36 0.48
CA ASP A 61 -2.15 9.80 0.50
C ASP A 61 -3.38 10.66 0.79
N MET A 62 -4.55 10.30 0.24
CA MET A 62 -5.81 10.97 0.54
C MET A 62 -6.17 10.87 2.03
N ILE A 63 -6.08 9.66 2.60
CA ILE A 63 -6.36 9.47 4.03
C ILE A 63 -5.32 10.23 4.87
N ALA A 64 -4.03 10.11 4.51
CA ALA A 64 -2.95 10.82 5.18
C ALA A 64 -3.18 12.33 5.19
N LYS A 65 -3.58 12.92 4.07
CA LYS A 65 -3.90 14.33 3.97
C LYS A 65 -5.07 14.71 4.87
N ASP A 66 -6.17 13.98 4.83
CA ASP A 66 -7.35 14.28 5.64
C ASP A 66 -7.09 14.09 7.15
N VAL A 67 -6.22 13.16 7.52
CA VAL A 67 -5.74 13.00 8.90
C VAL A 67 -4.80 14.14 9.28
N SER A 68 -3.88 14.56 8.39
CA SER A 68 -2.95 15.66 8.66
C SER A 68 -3.68 16.98 8.91
N LEU A 69 -4.83 17.17 8.25
CA LEU A 69 -5.69 18.33 8.40
C LEU A 69 -6.62 18.25 9.62
N ALA A 70 -6.60 17.13 10.34
CA ALA A 70 -7.51 16.95 11.46
C ALA A 70 -7.22 17.95 12.58
N ILE A 71 -8.30 18.46 13.18
CA ILE A 71 -8.24 19.42 14.27
C ILE A 71 -8.98 18.93 15.50
N GLY A 72 -8.39 19.19 16.67
CA GLY A 72 -8.96 18.84 17.95
C GLY A 72 -7.99 19.07 19.08
N ASN A 73 -8.42 18.72 20.28
CA ASN A 73 -7.64 18.72 21.50
C ASN A 73 -7.51 17.28 22.01
N VAL A 74 -6.29 16.74 21.99
CA VAL A 74 -5.96 15.34 22.33
C VAL A 74 -6.63 14.86 23.65
N ARG A 75 -6.80 15.74 24.64
CA ARG A 75 -7.28 15.37 25.99
C ARG A 75 -8.80 15.42 26.17
N ALA A 76 -9.51 16.19 25.34
CA ALA A 76 -10.94 16.45 25.51
C ALA A 76 -11.75 16.04 24.28
N ASP A 77 -11.24 16.34 23.10
CA ASP A 77 -11.85 16.01 21.82
C ASP A 77 -10.79 15.99 20.72
N SER A 78 -10.14 14.85 20.56
CA SER A 78 -8.98 14.67 19.67
C SER A 78 -9.24 15.01 18.21
N GLY A 79 -10.50 15.06 17.79
CA GLY A 79 -10.85 15.26 16.38
C GLY A 79 -10.51 14.06 15.49
N ILE A 80 -9.98 12.97 16.05
CA ILE A 80 -9.74 11.69 15.37
C ILE A 80 -10.36 10.60 16.21
N CYS A 81 -11.35 9.92 15.67
CA CYS A 81 -12.08 8.90 16.39
C CYS A 81 -12.15 7.60 15.59
N LYS A 82 -12.36 6.47 16.26
CA LYS A 82 -12.98 5.33 15.57
C LYS A 82 -14.45 5.65 15.29
N ASP A 83 -15.00 5.04 14.25
CA ASP A 83 -16.38 5.28 13.79
C ASP A 83 -17.43 5.07 14.91
N SER A 84 -17.20 4.11 15.81
CA SER A 84 -18.10 3.78 16.91
C SER A 84 -17.95 4.64 18.17
N ASP A 85 -16.97 5.55 18.23
CA ASP A 85 -16.83 6.41 19.41
C ASP A 85 -17.95 7.47 19.46
N PRO A 86 -18.42 7.85 20.66
CA PRO A 86 -19.23 9.04 20.82
C PRO A 86 -18.42 10.30 20.46
N THR A 87 -19.12 11.37 20.07
CA THR A 87 -18.55 12.72 19.94
C THR A 87 -18.88 13.53 21.22
N PRO A 88 -17.92 14.23 21.86
CA PRO A 88 -16.49 14.33 21.52
C PRO A 88 -15.71 13.03 21.78
N CYS A 89 -14.64 12.80 21.02
CA CYS A 89 -13.86 11.57 21.15
C CYS A 89 -12.54 11.79 21.90
N ASN A 90 -12.38 11.05 23.00
CA ASN A 90 -11.22 11.13 23.87
C ASN A 90 -10.36 9.86 23.72
N ILE A 91 -9.12 10.05 23.26
CA ILE A 91 -8.16 8.94 23.09
C ILE A 91 -7.39 8.79 24.40
N THR A 92 -7.82 7.84 25.24
CA THR A 92 -7.17 7.54 26.53
C THR A 92 -6.21 6.35 26.46
N THR A 93 -6.27 5.57 25.38
CA THR A 93 -5.37 4.44 25.08
C THR A 93 -5.16 4.38 23.57
N SER A 94 -4.06 3.75 23.13
CA SER A 94 -3.88 3.47 21.70
C SER A 94 -4.95 2.49 21.22
N VAL A 95 -5.57 2.78 20.08
CA VAL A 95 -6.69 2.00 19.53
C VAL A 95 -6.34 1.51 18.14
N VAL A 96 -6.66 0.25 17.85
CA VAL A 96 -6.65 -0.30 16.48
C VAL A 96 -8.09 -0.43 16.00
N SER A 97 -8.40 0.17 14.85
CA SER A 97 -9.72 0.15 14.25
C SER A 97 -9.63 -0.03 12.73
N GLN A 98 -10.64 -0.65 12.13
CA GLN A 98 -10.79 -0.71 10.67
C GLN A 98 -11.47 0.52 10.08
N ASN A 99 -12.02 1.36 10.96
CA ASN A 99 -12.77 2.55 10.61
C ASN A 99 -12.26 3.72 11.44
N ILE A 100 -12.00 4.84 10.77
CA ILE A 100 -11.63 6.09 11.42
C ILE A 100 -12.44 7.24 10.86
N ARG A 101 -12.51 8.31 11.63
CA ARG A 101 -13.00 9.60 11.19
C ARG A 101 -12.10 10.71 11.73
N SER A 102 -11.89 11.73 10.92
CA SER A 102 -11.19 12.96 11.27
C SER A 102 -12.09 14.17 11.08
N ARG A 103 -11.97 15.14 11.97
CA ARG A 103 -12.65 16.44 11.89
C ARG A 103 -11.74 17.44 11.20
N ILE A 104 -12.25 18.12 10.18
CA ILE A 104 -11.52 19.08 9.35
C ILE A 104 -12.28 20.40 9.31
N ASP A 105 -11.58 21.48 9.68
CA ASP A 105 -12.04 22.85 9.45
C ASP A 105 -11.91 23.16 7.95
N ARG A 106 -13.07 23.22 7.29
CA ARG A 106 -13.19 23.58 5.87
C ARG A 106 -13.80 24.96 5.67
N ASN A 107 -13.93 25.75 6.73
CA ASN A 107 -14.55 27.05 6.65
C ASN A 107 -13.67 28.02 5.87
N SER A 108 -14.31 28.89 5.08
CA SER A 108 -13.61 29.92 4.29
C SER A 108 -12.80 30.89 5.16
N ASN A 109 -13.18 31.01 6.43
CA ASN A 109 -12.42 31.68 7.48
C ASN A 109 -12.17 30.66 8.61
N PRO A 110 -10.95 30.09 8.72
CA PRO A 110 -10.67 29.03 9.68
C PRO A 110 -10.92 29.45 11.13
N THR A 111 -11.64 28.62 11.85
CA THR A 111 -12.02 28.81 13.26
C THR A 111 -11.51 27.65 14.11
N PRO A 112 -10.19 27.55 14.36
CA PRO A 112 -9.58 26.35 14.96
C PRO A 112 -10.04 26.03 16.38
N GLY A 113 -10.71 26.95 17.07
CA GLY A 113 -11.30 26.75 18.40
C GLY A 113 -12.81 26.55 18.40
N ASN A 114 -13.47 26.66 17.24
CA ASN A 114 -14.90 26.39 17.09
C ASN A 114 -15.07 25.05 16.39
N TYR A 115 -15.56 24.04 17.12
CA TYR A 115 -15.81 22.72 16.53
C TYR A 115 -17.22 22.54 15.99
N SER A 116 -18.07 23.56 16.15
CA SER A 116 -19.51 23.47 15.85
C SER A 116 -19.85 23.69 14.37
N ASP A 117 -18.90 24.10 13.57
CA ASP A 117 -19.00 24.37 12.13
C ASP A 117 -18.02 23.52 11.31
N ASP A 118 -17.32 22.59 11.95
CA ASP A 118 -16.38 21.70 11.27
C ASP A 118 -17.10 20.55 10.56
N THR A 119 -16.41 20.00 9.56
CA THR A 119 -16.87 18.82 8.84
C THR A 119 -16.13 17.58 9.30
N TRP A 120 -16.76 16.42 9.19
CA TRP A 120 -16.10 15.15 9.44
C TRP A 120 -15.85 14.39 8.14
N VAL A 121 -14.70 13.75 8.03
CA VAL A 121 -14.42 12.77 6.99
C VAL A 121 -14.14 11.44 7.66
N GLY A 122 -14.67 10.35 7.13
CA GLY A 122 -14.32 9.03 7.62
C GLY A 122 -14.03 8.03 6.53
N TYR A 123 -13.32 7.00 6.98
CA TYR A 123 -12.79 5.92 6.19
C TYR A 123 -13.16 4.62 6.86
N ARG A 124 -13.52 3.61 6.05
CA ARG A 124 -13.78 2.27 6.54
C ARG A 124 -13.28 1.22 5.57
N TYR A 125 -12.85 0.10 6.13
CA TYR A 125 -12.70 -1.12 5.37
C TYR A 125 -14.04 -1.87 5.32
N ASN A 126 -14.48 -2.25 4.11
CA ASN A 126 -15.65 -3.09 3.91
C ASN A 126 -15.20 -4.46 3.40
N SER A 127 -15.27 -5.46 4.29
CA SER A 127 -14.82 -6.82 4.03
C SER A 127 -15.67 -7.58 3.02
N THR A 128 -16.95 -7.21 2.82
CA THR A 128 -17.82 -7.87 1.84
C THR A 128 -17.37 -7.57 0.41
N GLY A 129 -16.86 -6.36 0.17
CA GLY A 129 -16.37 -5.94 -1.14
C GLY A 129 -14.85 -5.95 -1.27
N SER A 130 -14.10 -6.19 -0.19
CA SER A 130 -12.65 -5.96 -0.15
C SER A 130 -12.29 -4.56 -0.66
N ILE A 131 -13.01 -3.55 -0.14
CA ILE A 131 -12.90 -2.15 -0.57
C ILE A 131 -12.62 -1.23 0.61
N ILE A 132 -11.91 -0.13 0.35
CA ILE A 132 -11.88 1.03 1.25
C ILE A 132 -12.89 2.03 0.75
N GLN A 133 -13.68 2.54 1.68
CA GLN A 133 -14.68 3.55 1.40
C GLN A 133 -14.42 4.81 2.20
N ARG A 134 -14.85 5.93 1.62
CA ARG A 134 -14.76 7.27 2.19
C ARG A 134 -16.16 7.85 2.31
N ARG A 135 -16.35 8.70 3.31
CA ARG A 135 -17.56 9.50 3.45
C ARG A 135 -17.20 10.86 4.02
N GLU A 136 -17.86 11.89 3.52
CA GLU A 136 -17.87 13.21 4.15
C GLU A 136 -19.18 13.44 4.89
N CYS A 137 -19.08 14.24 5.95
CA CYS A 137 -20.17 14.65 6.78
C CYS A 137 -20.19 16.18 6.81
N ALA A 138 -21.21 16.74 6.19
CA ALA A 138 -21.44 18.18 6.23
C ALA A 138 -21.95 18.66 7.61
N SER A 139 -22.28 17.74 8.51
CA SER A 139 -22.63 18.06 9.90
C SER A 139 -21.38 18.16 10.76
N ASN A 140 -21.45 19.02 11.77
CA ASN A 140 -20.54 19.08 12.91
C ASN A 140 -20.59 17.83 13.81
N THR A 141 -21.59 16.96 13.63
CA THR A 141 -21.77 15.73 14.41
C THR A 141 -21.70 14.49 13.53
N TRP A 142 -20.88 13.52 13.94
CA TRP A 142 -20.77 12.28 13.18
C TRP A 142 -22.04 11.43 13.18
N ALA A 143 -22.83 11.51 14.25
CA ALA A 143 -24.04 10.71 14.42
C ALA A 143 -25.12 10.99 13.35
N THR A 144 -25.07 12.16 12.72
CA THR A 144 -26.05 12.59 11.71
C THR A 144 -25.54 12.44 10.27
N CYS A 145 -24.35 11.83 10.09
CA CYS A 145 -23.78 11.69 8.76
C CYS A 145 -24.63 10.77 7.86
N PRO A 146 -24.75 11.10 6.57
CA PRO A 146 -25.40 10.24 5.58
C PRO A 146 -24.85 8.81 5.59
N THR A 147 -25.65 7.80 5.25
CA THR A 147 -25.19 6.39 5.28
C THR A 147 -24.51 5.94 3.99
N ASN A 148 -24.43 6.80 2.96
CA ASN A 148 -23.74 6.50 1.72
C ASN A 148 -22.22 6.63 1.87
N TRP A 149 -21.50 5.69 1.27
CA TRP A 149 -20.06 5.59 1.29
C TRP A 149 -19.54 5.46 -0.13
N ASP A 150 -18.54 6.27 -0.47
CA ASP A 150 -17.91 6.27 -1.78
C ASP A 150 -16.74 5.29 -1.79
N THR A 151 -16.69 4.41 -2.78
CA THR A 151 -15.58 3.47 -2.95
C THR A 151 -14.36 4.21 -3.48
N ILE A 152 -13.25 4.19 -2.74
CA ILE A 152 -12.00 4.86 -3.14
C ILE A 152 -10.86 3.89 -3.48
N ALA A 153 -10.91 2.66 -2.94
CA ALA A 153 -9.99 1.59 -3.33
C ALA A 153 -10.70 0.25 -3.37
N THR A 154 -10.21 -0.65 -4.22
CA THR A 154 -10.70 -2.02 -4.39
C THR A 154 -9.55 -3.01 -4.23
N SER A 155 -9.89 -4.30 -4.22
CA SER A 155 -8.89 -5.40 -4.22
C SER A 155 -8.00 -5.41 -2.98
N ILE A 156 -8.57 -5.00 -1.84
CA ILE A 156 -7.93 -4.98 -0.53
C ILE A 156 -7.97 -6.39 0.06
N VAL A 157 -6.80 -6.92 0.45
CA VAL A 157 -6.66 -8.31 0.90
C VAL A 157 -6.80 -8.44 2.40
N ASP A 158 -6.14 -7.54 3.12
CA ASP A 158 -6.12 -7.56 4.57
C ASP A 158 -7.00 -6.43 5.10
N PRO A 159 -7.62 -6.61 6.26
CA PRO A 159 -8.33 -5.53 6.90
C PRO A 159 -7.39 -4.34 7.11
N THR A 160 -7.78 -3.19 6.57
CA THR A 160 -7.04 -1.94 6.79
C THR A 160 -7.08 -1.63 8.27
N ASN A 161 -5.91 -1.54 8.90
CA ASN A 161 -5.80 -1.22 10.31
C ASN A 161 -5.30 0.21 10.47
N PHE A 162 -6.11 1.02 11.15
CA PHE A 162 -5.75 2.34 11.64
C PHE A 162 -5.39 2.21 13.11
N THR A 163 -4.14 2.51 13.44
CA THR A 163 -3.68 2.62 14.83
C THR A 163 -3.62 4.08 15.21
N ILE A 164 -4.51 4.50 16.12
CA ILE A 164 -4.50 5.82 16.71
C ILE A 164 -3.71 5.73 18.02
N SER A 165 -2.64 6.49 18.14
CA SER A 165 -1.74 6.50 19.28
C SER A 165 -2.11 7.60 20.29
N LEU A 166 -1.56 7.53 21.49
CA LEU A 166 -1.77 8.52 22.55
C LEU A 166 -1.20 9.91 22.26
N ASP A 167 -0.15 9.98 21.42
CA ASP A 167 0.36 11.24 20.86
C ASP A 167 -0.55 11.80 19.75
N GLY A 168 -1.65 11.08 19.47
CA GLY A 168 -2.62 11.32 18.43
C GLY A 168 -2.07 11.15 17.01
N SER A 169 -0.91 10.51 16.85
CA SER A 169 -0.49 9.99 15.55
C SER A 169 -1.43 8.89 15.07
N VAL A 170 -1.62 8.81 13.77
CA VAL A 170 -2.37 7.74 13.12
C VAL A 170 -1.44 6.98 12.20
N ARG A 171 -1.20 5.71 12.52
CA ARG A 171 -0.54 4.76 11.64
C ARG A 171 -1.57 4.01 10.83
N MET A 172 -1.31 3.86 9.54
CA MET A 172 -2.20 3.27 8.56
C MET A 172 -1.47 2.18 7.80
N VAL A 173 -2.11 1.01 7.69
CA VAL A 173 -1.56 -0.13 6.93
C VAL A 173 -2.62 -0.61 5.96
N ILE A 174 -2.32 -0.56 4.66
CA ILE A 174 -3.20 -1.03 3.58
C ILE A 174 -2.48 -2.10 2.78
N SER A 175 -3.10 -3.28 2.65
CA SER A 175 -2.63 -4.36 1.78
C SER A 175 -3.59 -4.58 0.61
N ALA A 176 -3.09 -4.56 -0.62
CA ALA A 176 -3.87 -4.86 -1.81
C ALA A 176 -3.18 -5.90 -2.70
N ARG A 177 -3.98 -6.64 -3.45
CA ARG A 177 -3.51 -7.63 -4.42
C ARG A 177 -4.45 -7.61 -5.60
N LEU A 178 -3.89 -7.65 -6.80
CA LEU A 178 -4.71 -7.72 -8.00
C LEU A 178 -5.41 -9.09 -8.13
N PRO A 179 -6.48 -9.22 -8.91
CA PRO A 179 -7.20 -10.49 -9.03
C PRO A 179 -6.42 -11.59 -9.79
N GLU A 180 -5.26 -11.29 -10.37
CA GLU A 180 -4.45 -12.24 -11.14
C GLU A 180 -3.83 -13.34 -10.28
N ARG A 181 -3.80 -14.55 -10.84
CA ARG A 181 -3.47 -15.83 -10.17
C ARG A 181 -2.08 -15.87 -9.49
N ASP A 182 -1.13 -15.07 -9.97
CA ASP A 182 0.26 -15.02 -9.48
C ASP A 182 0.63 -13.67 -8.85
N SER A 183 -0.36 -12.82 -8.54
CA SER A 183 -0.09 -11.53 -7.92
C SER A 183 0.21 -11.66 -6.42
N THR A 184 1.27 -11.01 -5.98
CA THR A 184 1.64 -10.84 -4.57
C THR A 184 0.86 -9.68 -3.96
N ALA A 185 0.60 -9.76 -2.65
CA ALA A 185 0.01 -8.64 -1.94
C ALA A 185 1.08 -7.56 -1.70
N VAL A 186 0.74 -6.33 -2.02
CA VAL A 186 1.55 -5.15 -1.73
C VAL A 186 0.97 -4.46 -0.51
N THR A 187 1.81 -4.24 0.49
CA THR A 187 1.46 -3.50 1.70
C THR A 187 2.14 -2.14 1.69
N LEU A 188 1.35 -1.09 1.86
CA LEU A 188 1.84 0.25 2.13
C LEU A 188 1.50 0.65 3.56
N GLU A 189 2.44 1.33 4.19
CA GLU A 189 2.32 1.85 5.53
C GLU A 189 2.70 3.32 5.57
N THR A 190 1.96 4.11 6.36
CA THR A 190 2.35 5.48 6.69
C THR A 190 1.89 5.85 8.09
N THR A 191 2.57 6.83 8.69
CA THR A 191 2.20 7.41 9.98
C THR A 191 2.10 8.91 9.83
N VAL A 192 1.00 9.48 10.30
CA VAL A 192 0.68 10.90 10.14
C VAL A 192 0.30 11.53 11.47
N PHE A 193 0.70 12.78 11.66
CA PHE A 193 0.29 13.60 12.78
C PHE A 193 -0.74 14.64 12.32
N PRO A 194 -1.85 14.81 13.03
CA PRO A 194 -2.82 15.86 12.74
C PRO A 194 -2.34 17.22 13.21
N ARG A 195 -2.87 18.26 12.57
CA ARG A 195 -2.50 19.67 12.79
C ARG A 195 -2.79 20.16 14.21
N GLY A 196 -3.88 19.69 14.82
CA GLY A 196 -4.39 20.19 16.10
C GLY A 196 -3.72 19.65 17.37
N ASN A 197 -2.78 18.71 17.26
CA ASN A 197 -2.31 17.96 18.44
C ASN A 197 -1.21 18.63 19.27
N SER A 198 -0.83 19.88 18.99
CA SER A 198 0.11 20.60 19.85
C SER A 198 -0.59 20.99 21.16
N ALA A 199 -0.30 20.22 22.20
CA ALA A 199 -0.70 20.46 23.58
C ALA A 199 -0.55 21.93 23.99
N ASN A 200 -1.67 22.53 24.42
CA ASN A 200 -1.69 23.48 25.53
C ASN A 200 -2.36 22.79 26.70
#